data_AF-A0AAX0WTL6-F1
#
_entry.id   AF-A0AAX0WTL6-F1
#
_cell.length_a   1.000
_cell.length_b   1.000
_cell.length_c   1.000
_cell.angle_alpha   90.00
_cell.angle_beta   90.00
_cell.angle_gamma   90.00
#
_symmetry.space_group_name_H-M   'P 1'
#
loop_
_entity.id
_entity.type
_entity.pdbx_description
1 polymer ?
#
loop_
_entity_poly.entity_id
_entity_poly.type
_entity_poly.pdbx_seq_one_letter_code
_entity_poly.pdbx_strand_id
1 'polypeptide(L)'
;MSTNVNNKDNMTSDELHNRNCYAYFLQLKPVIHTQSQFLTKLLPEFAKLHTVIEQEYDENYPYGNLYSSCIAALEEFIDKNSTERIKVLDDLVLAIYHNDNKILEESSAWINGIDSEIRPRQSNTTKKIQNKIKDTKKNVNRYSPHDSGGIYRRLYSLFTNNFKPQYETNLPTVKNFSYKKSSDPSEYRFSTQAQRHNGKIRVSPLFRRWLQINAEQSDPNQPICHIYFNNLALDRGDYDFVGSKERDLTLELHKLEDDPSLKTLVITLPANEGLMESSDYEITHNRLSSRSVFNEFLDIAREKSGKEIISDFRISPKARKLLFGNSENEEEVLKKLLGNSFHAQGLAHKRFISSAEKQAVWVHFIKYELTDYILKTIKPKSFNFSCKDAIDRGALSSTYYNLIRSFNLEHPITKEEFERSLDAPAANVKGRGMNFHRKIIWNALNIYVNANYSQLITHEKKSWLIYWRDMNCPQIRTEELLKIRIKQTIQQLHALPKDKNDIKTTGLLLFDTVKGLHAQKVGGKRLLLEVVSRTSELLHTSSEESIEKYNRLANELKVNHPSLYVIGGIMEVLLGLILYLPSLGYSEKLIEHGTATTKTGFFSDDRTKLNIEMLHFASVSSPLEVK
;
A
#
# COMPACT_ATOMS: atom_id res chain seq x y z
N MET A 1 -12.75 25.50 2.65
CA MET A 1 -11.67 26.50 2.89
C MET A 1 -10.35 25.77 2.65
N SER A 2 -9.54 26.21 1.70
CA SER A 2 -8.24 25.59 1.38
C SER A 2 -7.26 25.86 2.51
N THR A 3 -6.81 24.81 3.19
CA THR A 3 -5.60 24.88 4.02
C THR A 3 -4.41 24.82 3.07
N ASN A 4 -4.05 25.95 2.46
CA ASN A 4 -2.83 26.06 1.65
C ASN A 4 -1.63 25.90 2.61
N VAL A 5 -1.17 24.66 2.77
CA VAL A 5 -0.08 24.31 3.69
C VAL A 5 1.24 24.66 3.03
N ASN A 6 1.86 25.76 3.47
CA ASN A 6 3.31 25.90 3.36
C ASN A 6 3.95 24.76 4.15
N ASN A 7 4.36 23.69 3.45
CA ASN A 7 5.09 22.58 4.03
C ASN A 7 6.45 23.10 4.53
N LYS A 8 6.51 23.51 5.81
CA LYS A 8 7.79 23.70 6.51
C LYS A 8 8.58 22.40 6.34
N ASP A 9 9.84 22.51 5.93
CA ASP A 9 10.68 21.38 5.52
C ASP A 9 10.89 20.26 6.57
N ASN A 10 10.49 20.49 7.81
CA ASN A 10 10.70 19.59 8.96
C ASN A 10 9.45 19.47 9.86
N MET A 11 8.33 18.99 9.32
CA MET A 11 7.13 18.68 10.12
C MET A 11 7.32 17.35 10.87
N THR A 12 7.11 17.32 12.19
CA THR A 12 7.18 16.08 12.98
C THR A 12 5.93 15.22 12.81
N SER A 13 5.97 13.95 13.25
CA SER A 13 4.79 13.07 13.19
C SER A 13 3.70 13.53 14.14
N ASP A 14 4.07 14.08 15.30
CA ASP A 14 3.12 14.68 16.24
C ASP A 14 2.47 15.95 15.65
N GLU A 15 3.25 16.85 15.04
CA GLU A 15 2.74 18.05 14.36
C GLU A 15 1.76 17.65 13.22
N LEU A 16 2.11 16.63 12.42
CA LEU A 16 1.24 16.09 11.37
C LEU A 16 -0.06 15.52 11.95
N HIS A 17 0.00 14.71 13.01
CA HIS A 17 -1.18 14.16 13.66
C HIS A 17 -2.07 15.26 14.24
N ASN A 18 -1.46 16.24 14.91
CA ASN A 18 -2.17 17.37 15.50
C ASN A 18 -2.95 18.18 14.45
N ARG A 19 -2.30 18.47 13.30
CA ARG A 19 -2.94 19.12 12.14
C ARG A 19 -4.07 18.28 11.56
N ASN A 20 -3.85 16.99 11.41
CA ASN A 20 -4.87 16.08 10.87
C ASN A 20 -6.10 15.99 11.79
N CYS A 21 -5.92 15.99 13.11
CA CYS A 21 -7.03 16.06 14.06
C CYS A 21 -7.80 17.37 13.95
N TYR A 22 -7.11 18.51 13.80
CA TYR A 22 -7.77 19.79 13.58
C TYR A 22 -8.56 19.82 12.26
N ALA A 23 -7.96 19.37 11.15
CA ALA A 23 -8.66 19.24 9.86
C ALA A 23 -9.89 18.31 9.94
N TYR A 24 -9.77 17.20 10.69
CA TYR A 24 -10.88 16.30 10.97
C TYR A 24 -12.01 17.01 11.72
N PHE A 25 -11.70 17.83 12.72
CA PHE A 25 -12.70 18.59 13.47
C PHE A 25 -13.40 19.68 12.65
N LEU A 26 -12.69 20.33 11.72
CA LEU A 26 -13.31 21.31 10.83
C LEU A 26 -14.44 20.70 9.99
N GLN A 27 -14.34 19.41 9.63
CA GLN A 27 -15.43 18.71 8.94
C GLN A 27 -16.64 18.41 9.85
N LEU A 28 -16.45 18.36 11.17
CA LEU A 28 -17.55 18.18 12.13
C LEU A 28 -18.26 19.50 12.48
N LYS A 29 -17.66 20.65 12.13
CA LYS A 29 -18.16 21.98 12.48
C LYS A 29 -19.65 22.21 12.17
N PRO A 30 -20.18 21.85 10.98
CA PRO A 30 -21.60 22.08 10.67
C PRO A 30 -22.55 21.38 11.66
N VAL A 31 -22.25 20.14 12.04
CA VAL A 31 -23.08 19.36 12.97
C VAL A 31 -22.93 19.90 14.39
N ILE A 32 -21.70 20.21 14.81
CA ILE A 32 -21.41 20.73 16.15
C ILE A 32 -22.07 22.09 16.37
N HIS A 33 -22.10 22.97 15.37
CA HIS A 33 -22.71 24.30 15.47
C HIS A 33 -24.22 24.24 15.59
N THR A 34 -24.85 23.43 14.75
CA THR A 34 -26.32 23.33 14.69
C THR A 34 -26.91 22.83 16.00
N GLN A 35 -26.15 22.06 16.78
CA GLN A 35 -26.62 21.42 18.01
C GLN A 35 -25.77 21.79 19.24
N SER A 36 -25.01 22.88 19.20
CA SER A 36 -23.93 23.17 20.16
C SER A 36 -24.33 23.09 21.62
N GLN A 37 -25.30 23.89 22.07
CA GLN A 37 -25.75 23.93 23.47
C GLN A 37 -26.24 22.56 23.96
N PHE A 38 -26.92 21.83 23.08
CA PHE A 38 -27.46 20.51 23.38
C PHE A 38 -26.35 19.45 23.48
N LEU A 39 -25.46 19.40 22.47
CA LEU A 39 -24.32 18.49 22.43
C LEU A 39 -23.39 18.70 23.61
N THR A 40 -23.06 19.94 23.97
CA THR A 40 -22.17 20.23 25.10
C THR A 40 -22.77 19.85 26.45
N LYS A 41 -24.10 19.85 26.56
CA LYS A 41 -24.79 19.39 27.78
C LYS A 41 -24.79 17.87 27.90
N LEU A 42 -24.89 17.15 26.78
CA LEU A 42 -24.87 15.69 26.75
C LEU A 42 -23.46 15.11 26.83
N LEU A 43 -22.51 15.76 26.17
CA LEU A 43 -21.12 15.35 26.03
C LEU A 43 -20.22 16.55 26.41
N PRO A 44 -19.93 16.77 27.71
CA PRO A 44 -19.16 17.92 28.18
C PRO A 44 -17.79 18.09 27.49
N GLU A 45 -17.16 16.99 27.07
CA GLU A 45 -15.91 16.97 26.31
C GLU A 45 -16.00 17.77 25.00
N PHE A 46 -17.19 17.87 24.39
CA PHE A 46 -17.43 18.63 23.17
C PHE A 46 -17.48 20.15 23.39
N ALA A 47 -17.58 20.64 24.63
CA ALA A 47 -17.52 22.08 24.91
C ALA A 47 -16.16 22.68 24.51
N LYS A 48 -15.08 21.94 24.78
CA LYS A 48 -13.74 22.30 24.33
C LYS A 48 -13.64 22.28 22.82
N LEU A 49 -14.20 21.24 22.19
CA LEU A 49 -14.23 21.12 20.73
C LEU A 49 -14.92 22.30 20.07
N HIS A 50 -16.11 22.67 20.53
CA HIS A 50 -16.86 23.83 20.05
C HIS A 50 -16.04 25.13 20.15
N THR A 51 -15.22 25.28 21.19
CA THR A 51 -14.40 26.48 21.37
C THR A 51 -13.23 26.53 20.37
N VAL A 52 -12.56 25.40 20.14
CA VAL A 52 -11.32 25.38 19.34
C VAL A 52 -11.55 25.34 17.83
N ILE A 53 -12.72 24.89 17.36
CA ILE A 53 -13.06 24.88 15.92
C ILE A 53 -13.43 26.26 15.36
N GLU A 54 -13.62 27.25 16.25
CA GLU A 54 -13.81 28.66 15.88
C GLU A 54 -12.49 29.44 15.79
N GLN A 55 -11.41 28.86 16.29
CA GLN A 55 -10.11 29.49 16.34
C GLN A 55 -9.27 29.03 15.16
N GLU A 56 -8.25 29.81 14.80
CA GLU A 56 -7.23 29.31 13.89
C GLU A 56 -6.43 28.15 14.53
N TYR A 57 -5.79 27.34 13.69
CA TYR A 57 -4.98 26.23 14.16
C TYR A 57 -3.85 26.71 15.09
N ASP A 58 -3.83 26.20 16.33
CA ASP A 58 -2.75 26.43 17.30
C ASP A 58 -1.84 25.20 17.40
N GLU A 59 -0.58 25.34 17.00
CA GLU A 59 0.40 24.25 17.03
C GLU A 59 0.68 23.72 18.45
N ASN A 60 0.42 24.51 19.49
CA ASN A 60 0.63 24.13 20.90
C ASN A 60 -0.60 23.50 21.56
N TYR A 61 -1.76 23.52 20.89
CA TYR A 61 -2.97 22.88 21.41
C TYR A 61 -3.00 21.38 21.05
N PRO A 62 -3.30 20.47 22.00
CA PRO A 62 -3.26 19.04 21.77
C PRO A 62 -4.56 18.50 21.16
N TYR A 63 -4.81 18.78 19.88
CA TYR A 63 -6.01 18.31 19.16
C TYR A 63 -6.13 16.79 19.11
N GLY A 64 -5.02 16.05 19.10
CA GLY A 64 -5.03 14.59 19.19
C GLY A 64 -5.59 14.08 20.51
N ASN A 65 -5.20 14.70 21.64
CA ASN A 65 -5.77 14.36 22.95
C ASN A 65 -7.26 14.70 23.03
N LEU A 66 -7.67 15.83 22.44
CA LEU A 66 -9.08 16.21 22.36
C LEU A 66 -9.87 15.18 21.53
N TYR A 67 -9.32 14.73 20.40
CA TYR A 67 -9.96 13.72 19.55
C TYR A 67 -10.22 12.43 20.31
N SER A 68 -9.19 11.87 20.95
CA SER A 68 -9.33 10.67 21.77
C SER A 68 -10.41 10.82 22.84
N SER A 69 -10.46 11.99 23.49
CA SER A 69 -11.42 12.27 24.57
C SER A 69 -12.85 12.37 24.05
N CYS A 70 -13.09 13.08 22.94
CA CYS A 70 -14.40 13.21 22.32
C CYS A 70 -14.96 11.86 21.83
N ILE A 71 -14.13 11.06 21.15
CA ILE A 71 -14.56 9.73 20.67
C ILE A 71 -14.83 8.78 21.83
N ALA A 72 -14.00 8.82 22.89
CA ALA A 72 -14.23 8.00 24.07
C ALA A 72 -15.55 8.35 24.78
N ALA A 73 -15.81 9.64 25.00
CA ALA A 73 -17.04 10.12 25.62
C ALA A 73 -18.28 9.76 24.79
N LEU A 74 -18.20 9.90 23.46
CA LEU A 74 -19.30 9.54 22.57
C LEU A 74 -19.61 8.04 22.60
N GLU A 75 -18.59 7.17 22.48
CA GLU A 75 -18.83 5.71 22.56
C GLU A 75 -19.39 5.32 23.93
N GLU A 76 -18.88 5.89 25.02
CA GLU A 76 -19.37 5.61 26.37
C GLU A 76 -20.83 6.04 26.56
N PHE A 77 -21.22 7.19 26.00
CA PHE A 77 -22.60 7.62 26.00
C PHE A 77 -23.49 6.65 25.22
N ILE A 78 -23.05 6.20 24.04
CA ILE A 78 -23.79 5.22 23.23
C ILE A 78 -23.92 3.88 23.96
N ASP A 79 -22.89 3.44 24.68
CA ASP A 79 -22.87 2.16 25.39
C ASP A 79 -23.81 2.13 26.61
N LYS A 80 -24.06 3.29 27.24
CA LYS A 80 -24.77 3.39 28.53
C LYS A 80 -26.22 3.87 28.44
N ASN A 81 -26.71 4.28 27.27
CA ASN A 81 -28.01 4.92 27.12
C ASN A 81 -28.97 4.13 26.22
N SER A 82 -30.27 4.46 26.28
CA SER A 82 -31.27 3.84 25.40
C SER A 82 -31.18 4.38 23.96
N THR A 83 -31.68 3.60 23.01
CA THR A 83 -31.69 3.95 21.58
C THR A 83 -32.34 5.31 21.31
N GLU A 84 -33.44 5.63 21.99
CA GLU A 84 -34.17 6.91 21.84
C GLU A 84 -33.28 8.09 22.22
N ARG A 85 -32.50 7.94 23.30
CA ARG A 85 -31.59 8.97 23.77
C ARG A 85 -30.33 9.08 22.91
N ILE A 86 -29.95 8.00 22.23
CA ILE A 86 -28.78 7.98 21.33
C ILE A 86 -29.11 8.58 19.97
N LYS A 87 -30.35 8.42 19.47
CA LYS A 87 -30.80 8.93 18.16
C LYS A 87 -30.53 10.41 17.94
N VAL A 88 -30.54 11.20 19.01
CA VAL A 88 -30.23 12.64 18.96
C VAL A 88 -28.79 12.95 18.51
N LEU A 89 -27.90 11.95 18.51
CA LEU A 89 -26.49 12.07 18.11
C LEU A 89 -26.21 11.49 16.72
N ASP A 90 -27.25 11.05 15.98
CA ASP A 90 -27.05 10.31 14.72
C ASP A 90 -26.28 11.10 13.66
N ASP A 91 -26.56 12.40 13.51
CA ASP A 91 -25.85 13.27 12.58
C ASP A 91 -24.36 13.37 12.91
N LEU A 92 -24.03 13.42 14.21
CA LEU A 92 -22.64 13.43 14.68
C LEU A 92 -21.96 12.09 14.43
N VAL A 93 -22.65 10.97 14.70
CA VAL A 93 -22.14 9.62 14.43
C VAL A 93 -21.86 9.44 12.94
N LEU A 94 -22.76 9.90 12.06
CA LEU A 94 -22.54 9.88 10.61
C LEU A 94 -21.34 10.73 10.20
N ALA A 95 -21.24 11.97 10.69
CA ALA A 95 -20.15 12.88 10.35
C ALA A 95 -18.77 12.38 10.81
N ILE A 96 -18.71 11.60 11.90
CA ILE A 96 -17.46 10.99 12.38
C ILE A 96 -16.89 9.99 11.38
N TYR A 97 -17.71 9.13 10.78
CA TYR A 97 -17.24 8.13 9.81
C TYR A 97 -17.21 8.67 8.37
N HIS A 98 -18.15 9.55 8.01
CA HIS A 98 -18.21 10.22 6.71
C HIS A 98 -17.39 11.52 6.70
N ASN A 99 -16.19 11.47 7.28
CA ASN A 99 -15.32 12.63 7.39
C ASN A 99 -14.42 12.75 6.14
N ASP A 100 -14.74 13.69 5.26
CA ASP A 100 -14.01 13.93 4.00
C ASP A 100 -13.00 15.07 4.13
N ASN A 101 -12.11 14.97 5.13
CA ASN A 101 -11.09 15.97 5.46
C ASN A 101 -9.88 16.02 4.52
N LYS A 102 -9.81 15.12 3.52
CA LYS A 102 -8.72 15.01 2.55
C LYS A 102 -7.31 14.84 3.14
N ILE A 103 -7.15 14.37 4.40
CA ILE A 103 -5.83 14.27 5.04
C ILE A 103 -4.91 13.20 4.41
N LEU A 104 -5.45 12.28 3.61
CA LEU A 104 -4.66 11.28 2.88
C LEU A 104 -4.12 11.84 1.56
N GLU A 105 -4.77 12.88 1.04
CA GLU A 105 -4.48 13.51 -0.23
C GLU A 105 -3.65 14.79 -0.03
N GLU A 106 -4.14 15.72 0.80
CA GLU A 106 -3.56 17.05 1.00
C GLU A 106 -2.40 17.02 2.02
N SER A 107 -2.67 16.59 3.26
CA SER A 107 -1.65 16.55 4.33
C SER A 107 -0.50 15.57 4.05
N SER A 108 -0.68 14.65 3.10
CA SER A 108 0.31 13.63 2.72
C SER A 108 0.92 13.85 1.33
N ALA A 109 0.68 15.00 0.67
CA ALA A 109 1.23 15.31 -0.65
C ALA A 109 2.77 15.27 -0.70
N TRP A 110 3.45 15.52 0.42
CA TRP A 110 4.91 15.44 0.54
C TRP A 110 5.46 14.02 0.32
N ILE A 111 4.64 12.98 0.43
CA ILE A 111 5.04 11.59 0.16
C ILE A 111 5.48 11.43 -1.29
N ASN A 112 4.79 12.09 -2.22
CA ASN A 112 5.15 12.04 -3.64
C ASN A 112 6.54 12.60 -3.92
N GLY A 113 6.98 13.60 -3.16
CA GLY A 113 8.36 14.10 -3.21
C GLY A 113 9.37 12.99 -2.88
N ILE A 114 9.11 12.22 -1.82
CA ILE A 114 9.96 11.08 -1.43
C ILE A 114 9.95 9.97 -2.48
N ASP A 115 8.77 9.59 -2.96
CA ASP A 115 8.62 8.52 -3.94
C ASP A 115 9.22 8.91 -5.31
N SER A 116 9.21 10.20 -5.67
CA SER A 116 9.87 10.71 -6.90
C SER A 116 11.40 10.51 -6.91
N GLU A 117 12.00 10.38 -5.72
CA GLU A 117 13.43 10.12 -5.50
C GLU A 117 13.75 8.64 -5.26
N ILE A 118 12.75 7.76 -5.31
CA ILE A 118 12.99 6.33 -5.17
C ILE A 118 13.73 5.81 -6.38
N ARG A 119 14.71 4.95 -6.07
CA ARG A 119 15.58 4.29 -7.04
C ARG A 119 15.72 2.84 -6.64
N PRO A 120 16.05 1.92 -7.57
CA PRO A 120 16.34 0.53 -7.22
C PRO A 120 17.47 0.43 -6.17
N ARG A 121 18.42 1.37 -6.20
CA ARG A 121 19.52 1.46 -5.23
C ARG A 121 19.09 1.91 -3.82
N GLN A 122 17.98 2.65 -3.69
CA GLN A 122 17.54 3.34 -2.48
C GLN A 122 16.02 3.17 -2.23
N SER A 123 15.50 1.96 -2.38
CA SER A 123 14.05 1.67 -2.34
C SER A 123 13.41 1.64 -0.94
N ASN A 124 14.07 2.20 0.09
CA ASN A 124 13.55 2.16 1.46
C ASN A 124 12.64 3.35 1.78
N THR A 125 11.48 3.40 1.12
CA THR A 125 10.43 4.42 1.34
C THR A 125 10.05 4.52 2.80
N THR A 126 9.91 3.37 3.48
CA THR A 126 9.51 3.30 4.89
C THR A 126 10.43 4.15 5.77
N LYS A 127 11.75 4.00 5.62
CA LYS A 127 12.74 4.77 6.39
C LYS A 127 12.81 6.23 5.95
N LYS A 128 12.71 6.52 4.64
CA LYS A 128 12.71 7.91 4.15
C LYS A 128 11.54 8.70 4.73
N ILE A 129 10.34 8.12 4.71
CA ILE A 129 9.14 8.67 5.35
C ILE A 129 9.38 8.84 6.85
N GLN A 130 9.80 7.79 7.55
CA GLN A 130 10.02 7.85 9.00
C GLN A 130 11.04 8.92 9.41
N ASN A 131 12.08 9.14 8.61
CA ASN A 131 13.08 10.17 8.86
C ASN A 131 12.53 11.58 8.58
N LYS A 132 11.71 11.76 7.53
CA LYS A 132 11.14 13.06 7.17
C LYS A 132 10.20 13.60 8.25
N ILE A 133 9.43 12.72 8.90
CA ILE A 133 8.47 13.09 9.97
C ILE A 133 8.93 12.64 11.36
N LYS A 134 10.23 12.53 11.60
CA LYS A 134 10.74 12.10 12.90
C LYS A 134 10.42 13.14 13.98
N ASP A 135 9.95 12.69 15.13
CA ASP A 135 9.76 13.56 16.30
C ASP A 135 11.12 13.99 16.84
N THR A 136 11.44 15.27 16.67
CA THR A 136 12.71 15.89 17.10
C THR A 136 12.52 16.91 18.22
N LYS A 137 11.27 17.27 18.52
CA LYS A 137 10.86 18.21 19.56
C LYS A 137 9.98 17.50 20.59
N LYS A 138 9.65 18.19 21.68
CA LYS A 138 8.68 17.70 22.66
C LYS A 138 7.30 17.60 22.01
N ASN A 139 6.67 16.43 22.13
CA ASN A 139 5.32 16.20 21.61
C ASN A 139 4.29 17.02 22.41
N VAL A 140 3.33 17.59 21.68
CA VAL A 140 2.16 18.30 22.21
C VAL A 140 1.08 17.31 22.59
N ASN A 141 0.84 16.28 21.75
CA ASN A 141 -0.07 15.20 22.10
C ASN A 141 0.59 14.18 23.00
N ARG A 142 -0.25 13.44 23.74
CA ARG A 142 0.20 12.30 24.56
C ARG A 142 0.76 11.17 23.68
N TYR A 143 0.30 11.09 22.44
CA TYR A 143 0.61 10.02 21.51
C TYR A 143 0.88 10.59 20.13
N SER A 144 2.06 10.32 19.59
CA SER A 144 2.38 10.60 18.18
C SER A 144 2.26 9.33 17.31
N PRO A 145 2.16 9.48 15.99
CA PRO A 145 2.28 8.36 15.06
C PRO A 145 3.60 7.60 15.23
N HIS A 146 4.72 8.30 15.46
CA HIS A 146 6.01 7.64 15.71
C HIS A 146 5.95 6.72 16.94
N ASP A 147 5.40 7.20 18.05
CA ASP A 147 5.21 6.42 19.28
C ASP A 147 4.27 5.22 19.04
N SER A 148 3.20 5.42 18.26
CA SER A 148 2.27 4.38 17.83
C SER A 148 2.93 3.24 17.05
N GLY A 149 4.05 3.52 16.39
CA GLY A 149 4.85 2.54 15.65
C GLY A 149 5.83 1.74 16.50
N GLY A 150 6.12 2.16 17.74
CA GLY A 150 7.15 1.62 18.61
C GLY A 150 6.89 0.21 19.15
N ILE A 151 7.98 -0.50 19.49
CA ILE A 151 7.95 -1.89 19.98
C ILE A 151 7.16 -2.01 21.29
N TYR A 152 7.36 -1.09 22.23
CA TYR A 152 6.65 -1.07 23.51
C TYR A 152 5.13 -1.01 23.34
N ARG A 153 4.63 -0.16 22.44
CA ARG A 153 3.20 -0.02 22.21
C ARG A 153 2.62 -1.21 21.45
N ARG A 154 3.38 -1.82 20.53
CA ARG A 154 3.00 -3.08 19.90
C ARG A 154 2.79 -4.16 20.95
N LEU A 155 3.76 -4.36 21.85
CA LEU A 155 3.65 -5.30 22.96
C LEU A 155 2.48 -4.95 23.88
N TYR A 156 2.35 -3.69 24.32
CA TYR A 156 1.25 -3.26 25.18
C TYR A 156 -0.12 -3.53 24.55
N SER A 157 -0.29 -3.23 23.27
CA SER A 157 -1.55 -3.46 22.55
C SER A 157 -1.93 -4.94 22.47
N LEU A 158 -0.95 -5.85 22.56
CA LEU A 158 -1.20 -7.29 22.63
C LEU A 158 -1.70 -7.65 24.02
N PHE A 159 -1.02 -7.26 25.09
CA PHE A 159 -1.33 -7.72 26.46
C PHE A 159 -2.41 -6.93 27.19
N THR A 160 -2.80 -5.76 26.69
CA THR A 160 -3.80 -4.91 27.34
C THR A 160 -5.22 -5.49 27.28
N ASN A 161 -5.93 -5.37 28.41
CA ASN A 161 -7.37 -5.62 28.52
C ASN A 161 -8.21 -4.58 27.74
N ASN A 162 -7.62 -3.45 27.40
CA ASN A 162 -8.25 -2.35 26.67
C ASN A 162 -7.53 -2.09 25.36
N PHE A 163 -8.12 -2.56 24.26
CA PHE A 163 -7.64 -2.36 22.90
C PHE A 163 -8.74 -1.68 22.08
N LYS A 164 -8.60 -0.38 21.82
CA LYS A 164 -9.53 0.46 21.05
C LYS A 164 -8.78 1.26 19.99
N PRO A 165 -8.52 0.68 18.80
CA PRO A 165 -7.56 1.24 17.86
C PRO A 165 -7.99 2.59 17.26
N GLN A 166 -9.30 2.89 17.24
CA GLN A 166 -9.82 4.17 16.75
C GLN A 166 -9.46 5.34 17.68
N TYR A 167 -9.11 5.10 18.94
CA TYR A 167 -8.98 6.17 19.94
C TYR A 167 -7.61 6.86 19.92
N GLU A 168 -6.64 6.29 19.22
CA GLU A 168 -5.27 6.79 19.20
C GLU A 168 -5.04 7.69 17.97
N THR A 169 -4.15 7.29 17.08
CA THR A 169 -3.76 8.06 15.89
C THR A 169 -4.60 7.76 14.66
N ASN A 170 -5.66 6.94 14.80
CA ASN A 170 -6.51 6.55 13.68
C ASN A 170 -7.68 7.52 13.55
N LEU A 171 -7.81 8.15 12.39
CA LEU A 171 -8.91 9.04 12.06
C LEU A 171 -9.74 8.36 10.97
N PRO A 172 -11.05 8.09 11.20
CA PRO A 172 -11.94 7.65 10.13
C PRO A 172 -11.95 8.67 8.99
N THR A 173 -11.80 8.22 7.75
CA THR A 173 -11.77 9.12 6.59
C THR A 173 -12.41 8.49 5.37
N VAL A 174 -12.99 9.30 4.51
CA VAL A 174 -13.37 8.88 3.14
C VAL A 174 -12.09 8.78 2.29
N LYS A 175 -11.93 7.68 1.54
CA LYS A 175 -10.86 7.57 0.54
C LYS A 175 -11.35 8.07 -0.81
N ASN A 176 -10.66 9.08 -1.34
CA ASN A 176 -11.00 9.64 -2.63
C ASN A 176 -10.12 9.06 -3.72
N PHE A 177 -10.75 8.63 -4.81
CA PHE A 177 -10.04 8.25 -6.01
C PHE A 177 -10.62 8.97 -7.23
N SER A 178 -9.76 9.45 -8.11
CA SER A 178 -10.14 10.31 -9.25
C SER A 178 -11.12 9.65 -10.22
N TYR A 179 -11.13 8.32 -10.28
CA TYR A 179 -12.02 7.57 -11.17
C TYR A 179 -13.45 7.39 -10.62
N LYS A 180 -13.65 7.60 -9.30
CA LYS A 180 -14.94 7.34 -8.65
C LYS A 180 -15.96 8.42 -8.96
N LYS A 181 -17.19 8.00 -9.23
CA LYS A 181 -18.37 8.85 -9.43
C LYS A 181 -19.17 8.94 -8.13
N SER A 182 -20.03 9.95 -8.02
CA SER A 182 -20.94 10.11 -6.86
C SER A 182 -21.91 8.93 -6.67
N SER A 183 -22.21 8.19 -7.73
CA SER A 183 -23.03 6.98 -7.69
C SER A 183 -22.27 5.74 -7.20
N ASP A 184 -20.93 5.78 -7.17
CA ASP A 184 -20.12 4.66 -6.71
C ASP A 184 -20.18 4.56 -5.17
N PRO A 185 -20.03 3.35 -4.61
CA PRO A 185 -19.99 3.19 -3.17
C PRO A 185 -18.83 3.96 -2.53
N SER A 186 -19.12 4.62 -1.41
CA SER A 186 -18.11 5.31 -0.62
C SER A 186 -17.14 4.31 0.02
N GLU A 187 -15.84 4.53 -0.12
CA GLU A 187 -14.83 3.75 0.57
C GLU A 187 -14.36 4.47 1.81
N TYR A 188 -14.55 3.85 2.97
CA TYR A 188 -14.09 4.36 4.23
C TYR A 188 -12.77 3.72 4.66
N ARG A 189 -11.98 4.49 5.38
CA ARG A 189 -10.75 4.03 6.04
C ARG A 189 -10.85 4.30 7.52
N PHE A 190 -10.90 3.23 8.30
CA PHE A 190 -10.84 3.24 9.77
C PHE A 190 -10.22 1.92 10.25
N SER A 191 -9.61 1.94 11.44
CA SER A 191 -9.07 0.74 12.10
C SER A 191 -10.13 -0.34 12.31
N THR A 192 -9.72 -1.54 12.74
CA THR A 192 -10.71 -2.56 13.10
C THR A 192 -11.72 -2.04 14.12
N GLN A 193 -12.98 -2.34 13.90
CA GLN A 193 -14.09 -1.93 14.77
C GLN A 193 -14.39 -2.98 15.85
N ALA A 194 -13.65 -4.09 15.86
CA ALA A 194 -13.60 -4.99 16.99
C ALA A 194 -12.59 -4.49 18.02
N GLN A 195 -12.98 -4.54 19.29
CA GLN A 195 -12.20 -4.01 20.39
C GLN A 195 -12.16 -4.99 21.57
N ARG A 196 -11.16 -4.81 22.44
CA ARG A 196 -11.19 -5.36 23.80
C ARG A 196 -11.55 -4.23 24.75
N HIS A 197 -12.64 -4.40 25.49
CA HIS A 197 -13.07 -3.47 26.52
C HIS A 197 -13.16 -4.21 27.84
N ASN A 198 -12.29 -3.85 28.78
CA ASN A 198 -12.16 -4.51 30.09
C ASN A 198 -12.00 -6.04 29.97
N GLY A 199 -11.17 -6.47 29.02
CA GLY A 199 -10.87 -7.88 28.75
C GLY A 199 -11.92 -8.60 27.89
N LYS A 200 -13.10 -7.99 27.66
CA LYS A 200 -14.15 -8.56 26.81
C LYS A 200 -14.00 -8.10 25.37
N ILE A 201 -14.04 -9.05 24.44
CA ILE A 201 -14.08 -8.75 23.01
C ILE A 201 -15.50 -8.34 22.64
N ARG A 202 -15.63 -7.23 21.90
CA ARG A 202 -16.91 -6.71 21.40
C ARG A 202 -16.69 -5.87 20.14
N VAL A 203 -17.73 -5.64 19.36
CA VAL A 203 -17.73 -4.57 18.35
C VAL A 203 -17.92 -3.20 19.04
N SER A 204 -17.31 -2.14 18.50
CA SER A 204 -17.53 -0.76 18.95
C SER A 204 -19.03 -0.41 18.94
N PRO A 205 -19.61 0.01 20.08
CA PRO A 205 -20.98 0.53 20.13
C PRO A 205 -21.20 1.70 19.16
N LEU A 206 -20.20 2.58 19.02
CA LEU A 206 -20.22 3.70 18.07
C LEU A 206 -20.35 3.20 16.62
N PHE A 207 -19.55 2.20 16.23
CA PHE A 207 -19.65 1.60 14.91
C PHE A 207 -20.98 0.89 14.68
N ARG A 208 -21.47 0.15 15.68
CA ARG A 208 -22.75 -0.54 15.58
C ARG A 208 -23.89 0.46 15.37
N ARG A 209 -23.88 1.59 16.08
CA ARG A 209 -24.86 2.66 15.86
C ARG A 209 -24.72 3.26 14.46
N TRP A 210 -23.49 3.49 13.99
CA TRP A 210 -23.27 3.97 12.62
C TRP A 210 -23.85 3.03 11.55
N LEU A 211 -23.66 1.71 11.68
CA LEU A 211 -24.28 0.72 10.79
C LEU A 211 -25.80 0.78 10.83
N GLN A 212 -26.38 0.87 12.04
CA GLN A 212 -27.81 0.96 12.24
C GLN A 212 -28.41 2.21 11.56
N ILE A 213 -27.78 3.38 11.72
CA ILE A 213 -28.24 4.62 11.07
C ILE A 213 -28.24 4.46 9.54
N ASN A 214 -27.16 3.90 8.97
CA ASN A 214 -27.06 3.68 7.53
C ASN A 214 -28.14 2.71 7.02
N ALA A 215 -28.48 1.70 7.80
CA ALA A 215 -29.55 0.77 7.49
C ALA A 215 -30.94 1.43 7.59
N GLU A 216 -31.19 2.24 8.62
CA GLU A 216 -32.43 3.01 8.82
C GLU A 216 -32.66 4.02 7.68
N GLN A 217 -31.59 4.66 7.16
CA GLN A 217 -31.64 5.62 6.05
C GLN A 217 -31.56 4.97 4.65
N SER A 218 -31.57 3.63 4.58
CA SER A 218 -31.51 2.91 3.31
C SER A 218 -32.88 2.62 2.73
N ASP A 219 -32.94 2.45 1.41
CA ASP A 219 -34.12 1.91 0.76
C ASP A 219 -34.50 0.57 1.44
N PRO A 220 -35.78 0.34 1.81
CA PRO A 220 -36.23 -0.94 2.35
C PRO A 220 -35.80 -2.15 1.51
N ASN A 221 -35.70 -1.99 0.18
CA ASN A 221 -35.30 -3.01 -0.77
C ASN A 221 -33.78 -3.19 -0.89
N GLN A 222 -32.95 -2.30 -0.32
CA GLN A 222 -31.50 -2.49 -0.26
C GLN A 222 -31.19 -3.51 0.85
N PRO A 223 -30.75 -4.74 0.53
CA PRO A 223 -30.54 -5.77 1.54
C PRO A 223 -29.29 -5.50 2.39
N ILE A 224 -28.24 -4.98 1.76
CA ILE A 224 -26.94 -4.71 2.38
C ILE A 224 -26.53 -3.28 2.06
N CYS A 225 -26.24 -2.48 3.08
CA CYS A 225 -25.82 -1.08 2.97
C CYS A 225 -24.30 -0.95 3.03
N HIS A 226 -23.64 -1.83 3.77
CA HIS A 226 -22.20 -1.76 4.02
C HIS A 226 -21.53 -3.13 3.90
N ILE A 227 -20.33 -3.16 3.32
CA ILE A 227 -19.47 -4.34 3.30
C ILE A 227 -18.19 -4.04 4.05
N TYR A 228 -17.93 -4.82 5.09
CA TYR A 228 -16.71 -4.78 5.87
C TYR A 228 -15.74 -5.85 5.38
N PHE A 229 -14.72 -5.46 4.60
CA PHE A 229 -13.64 -6.37 4.23
C PHE A 229 -12.63 -6.45 5.37
N ASN A 230 -12.69 -7.54 6.12
CA ASN A 230 -11.79 -7.83 7.22
C ASN A 230 -10.48 -8.44 6.70
N ASN A 231 -9.35 -7.88 7.12
CA ASN A 231 -8.01 -8.38 6.82
C ASN A 231 -7.23 -8.76 8.10
N LEU A 232 -7.94 -9.00 9.20
CA LEU A 232 -7.38 -9.62 10.40
C LEU A 232 -7.20 -11.13 10.19
N ALA A 233 -6.34 -11.74 11.00
CA ALA A 233 -6.17 -13.18 10.99
C ALA A 233 -7.45 -13.91 11.45
N LEU A 234 -7.64 -15.14 10.97
CA LEU A 234 -8.74 -16.04 11.32
C LEU A 234 -8.19 -17.44 11.65
N ASP A 235 -7.32 -17.97 10.80
CA ASP A 235 -6.84 -19.36 10.90
C ASP A 235 -5.58 -19.43 11.75
N ARG A 236 -5.67 -19.03 13.02
CA ARG A 236 -4.54 -19.02 13.96
C ARG A 236 -4.78 -19.92 15.16
N GLY A 237 -3.79 -20.75 15.46
CA GLY A 237 -3.78 -21.60 16.64
C GLY A 237 -3.52 -20.79 17.91
N ASP A 238 -3.89 -21.34 19.06
CA ASP A 238 -3.75 -20.65 20.35
C ASP A 238 -2.29 -20.42 20.77
N TYR A 239 -1.35 -21.19 20.21
CA TYR A 239 0.09 -20.99 20.39
C TYR A 239 0.63 -19.78 19.63
N ASP A 240 -0.08 -19.28 18.62
CA ASP A 240 0.16 -17.95 18.05
C ASP A 240 -0.66 -16.94 18.84
N PHE A 241 -0.05 -16.38 19.89
CA PHE A 241 -0.71 -15.42 20.78
C PHE A 241 -1.19 -14.14 20.06
N VAL A 242 -0.47 -13.71 19.02
CA VAL A 242 -0.85 -12.51 18.26
C VAL A 242 -2.00 -12.84 17.33
N GLY A 243 -1.86 -13.94 16.59
CA GLY A 243 -2.86 -14.41 15.64
C GLY A 243 -4.17 -14.81 16.29
N SER A 244 -4.14 -15.52 17.41
CA SER A 244 -5.35 -15.88 18.19
C SER A 244 -6.14 -14.67 18.64
N LYS A 245 -5.47 -13.60 19.09
CA LYS A 245 -6.14 -12.34 19.43
C LYS A 245 -6.79 -11.66 18.24
N GLU A 246 -6.20 -11.74 17.05
CA GLU A 246 -6.83 -11.24 15.83
C GLU A 246 -7.99 -12.13 15.38
N ARG A 247 -7.86 -13.46 15.50
CA ARG A 247 -8.94 -14.42 15.26
C ARG A 247 -10.16 -14.09 16.09
N ASP A 248 -10.01 -13.85 17.38
CA ASP A 248 -11.15 -13.59 18.25
C ASP A 248 -11.86 -12.27 17.87
N LEU A 249 -11.11 -11.25 17.45
CA LEU A 249 -11.67 -10.02 16.90
C LEU A 249 -12.42 -10.28 15.57
N THR A 250 -11.85 -11.10 14.68
CA THR A 250 -12.49 -11.51 13.42
C THR A 250 -13.82 -12.22 13.70
N LEU A 251 -13.84 -13.19 14.61
CA LEU A 251 -15.05 -13.94 14.96
C LEU A 251 -16.14 -13.03 15.51
N GLU A 252 -15.78 -12.02 16.31
CA GLU A 252 -16.72 -11.04 16.83
C GLU A 252 -17.30 -10.13 15.73
N LEU A 253 -16.48 -9.74 14.74
CA LEU A 253 -16.97 -8.96 13.58
C LEU A 253 -18.01 -9.74 12.79
N HIS A 254 -17.79 -11.03 12.54
CA HIS A 254 -18.73 -11.87 11.79
C HIS A 254 -20.13 -11.93 12.43
N LYS A 255 -20.25 -11.75 13.75
CA LYS A 255 -21.56 -11.69 14.44
C LYS A 255 -22.40 -10.49 14.03
N LEU A 256 -21.82 -9.46 13.40
CA LEU A 256 -22.59 -8.33 12.88
C LEU A 256 -23.61 -8.76 11.81
N GLU A 257 -23.36 -9.85 11.10
CA GLU A 257 -24.28 -10.36 10.08
C GLU A 257 -25.54 -11.02 10.65
N ASP A 258 -25.50 -11.42 11.93
CA ASP A 258 -26.62 -12.05 12.63
C ASP A 258 -27.74 -11.04 12.95
N ASP A 259 -27.42 -9.74 12.96
CA ASP A 259 -28.36 -8.66 13.21
C ASP A 259 -28.85 -8.05 11.88
N PRO A 260 -30.07 -8.37 11.42
CA PRO A 260 -30.59 -7.84 10.15
C PRO A 260 -30.81 -6.32 10.17
N SER A 261 -30.92 -5.70 11.35
CA SER A 261 -31.09 -4.24 11.46
C SER A 261 -29.85 -3.45 11.05
N LEU A 262 -28.68 -4.10 10.94
CA LEU A 262 -27.43 -3.46 10.55
C LEU A 262 -27.19 -3.49 9.03
N LYS A 263 -27.93 -4.32 8.28
CA LYS A 263 -27.77 -4.51 6.82
C LYS A 263 -26.30 -4.53 6.37
N THR A 264 -25.46 -5.33 7.03
CA THR A 264 -24.01 -5.39 6.77
C THR A 264 -23.57 -6.79 6.38
N LEU A 265 -22.50 -6.87 5.58
CA LEU A 265 -21.74 -8.11 5.35
C LEU A 265 -20.32 -7.97 5.87
N VAL A 266 -19.76 -9.06 6.41
CA VAL A 266 -18.38 -9.12 6.87
C VAL A 266 -17.66 -10.23 6.11
N ILE A 267 -16.70 -9.83 5.29
CA ILE A 267 -15.96 -10.77 4.43
C ILE A 267 -14.50 -10.75 4.85
N THR A 268 -13.96 -11.89 5.28
CA THR A 268 -12.54 -12.00 5.65
C THR A 268 -11.73 -12.49 4.47
N LEU A 269 -10.71 -11.70 4.11
CA LEU A 269 -9.81 -12.00 2.99
C LEU A 269 -8.35 -11.94 3.45
N PRO A 270 -7.51 -12.91 3.05
CA PRO A 270 -6.14 -13.01 3.50
C PRO A 270 -5.33 -11.79 3.12
N ALA A 271 -4.40 -11.42 3.98
CA ALA A 271 -3.49 -10.30 3.71
C ALA A 271 -2.10 -10.45 4.34
N ASN A 272 -1.86 -11.50 5.12
CA ASN A 272 -0.57 -11.84 5.72
C ASN A 272 -0.50 -13.36 5.96
N GLU A 273 0.70 -13.95 5.86
CA GLU A 273 0.98 -15.40 6.02
C GLU A 273 0.20 -16.31 5.05
N GLY A 274 0.50 -17.61 5.09
CA GLY A 274 -0.09 -18.59 4.17
C GLY A 274 0.19 -18.20 2.72
N LEU A 275 -0.87 -18.00 1.93
CA LEU A 275 -0.75 -17.54 0.53
C LEU A 275 -0.29 -16.08 0.37
N MET A 276 -0.17 -15.35 1.48
CA MET A 276 0.27 -13.96 1.57
C MET A 276 1.58 -13.85 2.35
N GLU A 277 2.38 -14.91 2.38
CA GLU A 277 3.65 -14.95 3.11
C GLU A 277 4.64 -13.89 2.61
N SER A 278 5.34 -13.26 3.56
CA SER A 278 6.19 -12.10 3.33
C SER A 278 7.41 -12.39 2.44
N SER A 279 7.82 -13.65 2.33
CA SER A 279 8.99 -14.13 1.59
C SER A 279 8.65 -14.80 0.25
N ASP A 280 7.39 -15.09 -0.04
CA ASP A 280 7.00 -15.85 -1.24
C ASP A 280 7.40 -15.16 -2.55
N TYR A 281 7.43 -13.82 -2.55
CA TYR A 281 7.91 -13.04 -3.69
C TYR A 281 9.37 -13.29 -4.04
N GLU A 282 10.17 -13.87 -3.15
CA GLU A 282 11.59 -14.21 -3.38
C GLU A 282 11.75 -15.55 -4.11
N ILE A 283 10.72 -16.41 -4.08
CA ILE A 283 10.78 -17.78 -4.55
C ILE A 283 10.28 -17.87 -6.01
N THR A 284 11.21 -17.80 -6.95
CA THR A 284 10.94 -17.78 -8.40
C THR A 284 11.31 -19.06 -9.15
N HIS A 285 12.02 -19.99 -8.51
CA HIS A 285 12.61 -21.16 -9.18
C HIS A 285 11.86 -22.47 -8.92
N ASN A 286 11.01 -22.53 -7.89
CA ASN A 286 10.20 -23.71 -7.64
C ASN A 286 9.15 -23.91 -8.75
N ARG A 287 8.72 -25.16 -8.94
CA ARG A 287 7.81 -25.53 -10.03
C ARG A 287 6.56 -26.17 -9.45
N LEU A 288 5.54 -25.34 -9.23
CA LEU A 288 4.23 -25.77 -8.77
C LEU A 288 3.35 -26.05 -9.99
N SER A 289 2.60 -27.15 -9.98
CA SER A 289 1.62 -27.45 -11.04
C SER A 289 0.52 -26.39 -11.05
N SER A 290 0.33 -25.67 -12.15
CA SER A 290 -0.69 -24.62 -12.24
C SER A 290 -2.09 -25.16 -11.97
N ARG A 291 -2.38 -26.40 -12.40
CA ARG A 291 -3.66 -27.08 -12.12
C ARG A 291 -3.84 -27.36 -10.64
N SER A 292 -2.78 -27.78 -9.95
CA SER A 292 -2.84 -28.02 -8.50
C SER A 292 -3.07 -26.72 -7.74
N VAL A 293 -2.37 -25.65 -8.12
CA VAL A 293 -2.55 -24.32 -7.51
C VAL A 293 -3.96 -23.78 -7.76
N PHE A 294 -4.48 -23.93 -8.98
CA PHE A 294 -5.85 -23.52 -9.29
C PHE A 294 -6.88 -24.24 -8.40
N ASN A 295 -6.72 -25.56 -8.22
CA ASN A 295 -7.61 -26.34 -7.36
C ASN A 295 -7.47 -25.92 -5.88
N GLU A 296 -6.24 -25.71 -5.39
CA GLU A 296 -5.99 -25.20 -4.04
C GLU A 296 -6.71 -23.87 -3.80
N PHE A 297 -6.61 -22.93 -4.75
CA PHE A 297 -7.32 -21.65 -4.68
C PHE A 297 -8.84 -21.81 -4.67
N LEU A 298 -9.36 -22.72 -5.50
CA LEU A 298 -10.79 -23.01 -5.53
C LEU A 298 -11.26 -23.62 -4.21
N ASP A 299 -10.51 -24.55 -3.64
CA ASP A 299 -10.84 -25.19 -2.37
C ASP A 299 -10.82 -24.18 -1.21
N ILE A 300 -9.84 -23.28 -1.18
CA ILE A 300 -9.81 -22.17 -0.20
C ILE A 300 -10.99 -21.24 -0.40
N ALA A 301 -11.27 -20.80 -1.63
CA ALA A 301 -12.36 -19.87 -1.92
C ALA A 301 -13.75 -20.46 -1.60
N ARG A 302 -13.88 -21.79 -1.61
CA ARG A 302 -15.08 -22.54 -1.21
C ARG A 302 -15.10 -22.93 0.27
N GLU A 303 -14.09 -22.53 1.04
CA GLU A 303 -13.91 -22.91 2.46
C GLU A 303 -13.90 -24.45 2.65
N LYS A 304 -13.31 -25.17 1.69
CA LYS A 304 -13.13 -26.64 1.72
C LYS A 304 -11.69 -27.06 2.07
N SER A 305 -10.79 -26.11 2.28
CA SER A 305 -9.41 -26.39 2.70
C SER A 305 -9.36 -27.01 4.10
N GLY A 306 -8.36 -27.87 4.33
CA GLY A 306 -8.14 -28.48 5.65
C GLY A 306 -7.78 -27.44 6.71
N LYS A 307 -8.10 -27.74 7.99
CA LYS A 307 -7.85 -26.85 9.14
C LYS A 307 -6.37 -26.53 9.40
N GLU A 308 -5.45 -27.27 8.78
CA GLU A 308 -4.00 -27.06 8.89
C GLU A 308 -3.49 -25.93 7.97
N ILE A 309 -4.30 -25.49 7.00
CA ILE A 309 -3.95 -24.45 6.04
C ILE A 309 -4.35 -23.09 6.62
N ILE A 310 -3.38 -22.18 6.72
CA ILE A 310 -3.64 -20.77 7.02
C ILE A 310 -4.20 -20.10 5.76
N SER A 311 -5.52 -19.93 5.70
CA SER A 311 -6.22 -19.38 4.54
C SER A 311 -6.71 -17.95 4.77
N ASP A 312 -7.06 -17.60 6.01
CA ASP A 312 -7.70 -16.35 6.42
C ASP A 312 -8.83 -15.93 5.49
N PHE A 313 -9.62 -16.90 5.03
CA PHE A 313 -10.69 -16.71 4.07
C PHE A 313 -12.02 -17.13 4.68
N ARG A 314 -12.99 -16.20 4.70
CA ARG A 314 -14.34 -16.51 5.18
C ARG A 314 -15.40 -15.63 4.52
N ILE A 315 -16.39 -16.28 3.93
CA ILE A 315 -17.64 -15.67 3.44
C ILE A 315 -18.78 -16.41 4.11
N SER A 316 -19.57 -15.72 4.94
CA SER A 316 -20.66 -16.35 5.69
C SER A 316 -21.65 -17.09 4.75
N PRO A 317 -22.36 -18.13 5.21
CA PRO A 317 -23.39 -18.79 4.39
C PRO A 317 -24.46 -17.82 3.86
N LYS A 318 -24.79 -16.79 4.64
CA LYS A 318 -25.72 -15.71 4.24
C LYS A 318 -25.13 -14.88 3.09
N ALA A 319 -23.88 -14.45 3.21
CA ALA A 319 -23.17 -13.75 2.15
C ALA A 319 -23.02 -14.61 0.88
N ARG A 320 -22.67 -15.90 1.03
CA ARG A 320 -22.59 -16.86 -0.09
C ARG A 320 -23.92 -16.99 -0.83
N LYS A 321 -25.04 -17.10 -0.10
CA LYS A 321 -26.37 -17.14 -0.71
C LYS A 321 -26.70 -15.86 -1.49
N LEU A 322 -26.34 -14.68 -0.96
CA LEU A 322 -26.53 -13.41 -1.67
C LEU A 322 -25.65 -13.28 -2.91
N LEU A 323 -24.41 -13.76 -2.84
CA LEU A 323 -23.42 -13.64 -3.90
C LEU A 323 -23.60 -14.67 -5.02
N PHE A 324 -23.99 -15.89 -4.68
CA PHE A 324 -23.95 -17.04 -5.58
C PHE A 324 -25.30 -17.76 -5.70
N GLY A 325 -26.24 -17.55 -4.78
CA GLY A 325 -27.52 -18.26 -4.77
C GLY A 325 -27.41 -19.72 -4.32
N ASN A 326 -26.67 -20.55 -5.07
CA ASN A 326 -26.46 -21.98 -4.83
C ASN A 326 -24.99 -22.41 -5.04
N SER A 327 -24.66 -23.65 -4.64
CA SER A 327 -23.28 -24.18 -4.65
C SER A 327 -22.72 -24.45 -6.05
N GLU A 328 -23.57 -24.80 -7.02
CA GLU A 328 -23.14 -25.04 -8.42
C GLU A 328 -22.72 -23.72 -9.06
N ASN A 329 -23.56 -22.69 -8.96
CA ASN A 329 -23.26 -21.35 -9.45
C ASN A 329 -22.06 -20.74 -8.71
N GLU A 330 -21.91 -21.00 -7.40
CA GLU A 330 -20.70 -20.59 -6.66
C GLU A 330 -19.43 -21.16 -7.31
N GLU A 331 -19.41 -22.46 -7.59
CA GLU A 331 -18.24 -23.10 -8.20
C GLU A 331 -17.93 -22.54 -9.59
N GLU A 332 -18.96 -22.34 -10.42
CA GLU A 332 -18.80 -21.74 -11.76
C GLU A 332 -18.24 -20.31 -11.71
N VAL A 333 -18.83 -19.47 -10.85
CA VAL A 333 -18.37 -18.08 -10.66
C VAL A 333 -16.93 -18.05 -10.15
N LEU A 334 -16.61 -18.83 -9.12
CA LEU A 334 -15.25 -18.85 -8.55
C LEU A 334 -14.22 -19.36 -9.58
N LYS A 335 -14.54 -20.41 -10.34
CA LYS A 335 -13.66 -20.88 -11.44
C LYS A 335 -13.44 -19.79 -12.48
N LYS A 336 -14.48 -19.04 -12.86
CA LYS A 336 -14.36 -17.93 -13.81
C LYS A 336 -13.45 -16.82 -13.27
N LEU A 337 -13.65 -16.37 -12.04
CA LEU A 337 -12.85 -15.32 -11.40
C LEU A 337 -11.38 -15.73 -11.21
N LEU A 338 -11.14 -16.98 -10.82
CA LEU A 338 -9.79 -17.55 -10.77
C LEU A 338 -9.17 -17.62 -12.17
N GLY A 339 -9.93 -18.08 -13.17
CA GLY A 339 -9.53 -18.10 -14.56
C GLY A 339 -9.08 -16.71 -15.03
N ASN A 340 -9.89 -15.68 -14.79
CA ASN A 340 -9.55 -14.29 -15.09
C ASN A 340 -8.24 -13.87 -14.41
N SER A 341 -8.05 -14.26 -13.15
CA SER A 341 -6.84 -13.92 -12.40
C SER A 341 -5.58 -14.54 -13.00
N PHE A 342 -5.63 -15.80 -13.43
CA PHE A 342 -4.53 -16.43 -14.16
C PHE A 342 -4.27 -15.75 -15.53
N HIS A 343 -5.32 -15.33 -16.24
CA HIS A 343 -5.17 -14.62 -17.52
C HIS A 343 -4.56 -13.23 -17.34
N ALA A 344 -5.05 -12.44 -16.38
CA ALA A 344 -4.54 -11.09 -16.09
C ALA A 344 -3.06 -11.09 -15.69
N GLN A 345 -2.59 -12.18 -15.07
CA GLN A 345 -1.19 -12.40 -14.71
C GLN A 345 -0.36 -13.08 -15.82
N GLY A 346 -0.95 -13.43 -16.97
CA GLY A 346 -0.24 -14.06 -18.09
C GLY A 346 0.18 -15.51 -17.83
N LEU A 347 -0.54 -16.21 -16.95
CA LEU A 347 -0.19 -17.55 -16.46
C LEU A 347 -1.18 -18.65 -16.89
N ALA A 348 -2.27 -18.30 -17.58
CA ALA A 348 -3.34 -19.23 -17.97
C ALA A 348 -2.85 -20.45 -18.77
N HIS A 349 -1.81 -20.28 -19.60
CA HIS A 349 -1.27 -21.37 -20.43
C HIS A 349 0.01 -22.00 -19.85
N LYS A 350 0.51 -21.54 -18.69
CA LYS A 350 1.71 -22.13 -18.09
C LYS A 350 1.36 -23.45 -17.41
N ARG A 351 2.17 -24.49 -17.65
CA ARG A 351 2.05 -25.78 -16.95
C ARG A 351 2.54 -25.71 -15.50
N PHE A 352 3.57 -24.89 -15.25
CA PHE A 352 4.15 -24.70 -13.94
C PHE A 352 4.30 -23.21 -13.63
N ILE A 353 4.11 -22.86 -12.36
CA ILE A 353 4.33 -21.53 -11.82
C ILE A 353 5.19 -21.57 -10.56
N SER A 354 5.82 -20.45 -10.21
CA SER A 354 6.57 -20.31 -8.96
C SER A 354 5.68 -19.90 -7.78
N SER A 355 6.21 -19.91 -6.55
CA SER A 355 5.52 -19.36 -5.38
C SER A 355 5.26 -17.85 -5.53
N ALA A 356 6.21 -17.09 -6.07
CA ALA A 356 6.00 -15.67 -6.37
C ALA A 356 4.84 -15.45 -7.36
N GLU A 357 4.72 -16.28 -8.41
CA GLU A 357 3.61 -16.24 -9.35
C GLU A 357 2.29 -16.69 -8.70
N LYS A 358 2.31 -17.73 -7.87
CA LYS A 358 1.16 -18.19 -7.06
C LYS A 358 0.63 -17.05 -6.19
N GLN A 359 1.49 -16.37 -5.43
CA GLN A 359 1.10 -15.21 -4.61
C GLN A 359 0.49 -14.09 -5.47
N ALA A 360 1.10 -13.77 -6.63
CA ALA A 360 0.59 -12.71 -7.52
C ALA A 360 -0.84 -13.01 -8.03
N VAL A 361 -1.12 -14.25 -8.42
CA VAL A 361 -2.47 -14.68 -8.84
C VAL A 361 -3.44 -14.59 -7.67
N TRP A 362 -3.05 -15.06 -6.49
CA TRP A 362 -3.92 -15.02 -5.32
C TRP A 362 -4.27 -13.59 -4.92
N VAL A 363 -3.28 -12.68 -4.91
CA VAL A 363 -3.50 -11.24 -4.68
C VAL A 363 -4.51 -10.69 -5.70
N HIS A 364 -4.33 -10.98 -6.99
CA HIS A 364 -5.23 -10.48 -8.02
C HIS A 364 -6.66 -11.01 -7.84
N PHE A 365 -6.79 -12.30 -7.51
CA PHE A 365 -8.08 -12.92 -7.25
C PHE A 365 -8.81 -12.26 -6.07
N ILE A 366 -8.18 -12.23 -4.89
CA ILE A 366 -8.88 -11.79 -3.66
C ILE A 366 -8.98 -10.28 -3.53
N LYS A 367 -8.07 -9.50 -4.14
CA LYS A 367 -8.05 -8.02 -4.01
C LYS A 367 -8.68 -7.32 -5.20
N TYR A 368 -8.92 -8.02 -6.31
CA TYR A 368 -9.57 -7.44 -7.48
C TYR A 368 -10.75 -8.28 -7.97
N GLU A 369 -10.55 -9.46 -8.58
CA GLU A 369 -11.64 -10.19 -9.26
C GLU A 369 -12.81 -10.53 -8.33
N LEU A 370 -12.53 -11.13 -7.17
CA LEU A 370 -13.55 -11.47 -6.17
C LEU A 370 -14.14 -10.21 -5.51
N THR A 371 -13.30 -9.24 -5.16
CA THR A 371 -13.75 -7.99 -4.54
C THR A 371 -14.68 -7.20 -5.46
N ASP A 372 -14.33 -7.06 -6.74
CA ASP A 372 -15.12 -6.36 -7.75
C ASP A 372 -16.44 -7.10 -8.01
N TYR A 373 -16.40 -8.45 -8.08
CA TYR A 373 -17.61 -9.26 -8.16
C TYR A 373 -18.55 -9.01 -6.96
N ILE A 374 -18.02 -9.03 -5.74
CA ILE A 374 -18.79 -8.78 -4.52
C ILE A 374 -19.44 -7.38 -4.57
N LEU A 375 -18.65 -6.34 -4.87
CA LEU A 375 -19.15 -4.97 -4.92
C LEU A 375 -20.20 -4.76 -6.01
N LYS A 376 -20.03 -5.36 -7.20
CA LYS A 376 -20.99 -5.28 -8.30
C LYS A 376 -22.29 -6.05 -8.04
N THR A 377 -22.20 -7.18 -7.37
CA THR A 377 -23.36 -8.04 -7.08
C THR A 377 -24.18 -7.45 -5.93
N ILE A 378 -23.52 -7.02 -4.85
CA ILE A 378 -24.20 -6.51 -3.65
C ILE A 378 -24.63 -5.04 -3.82
N LYS A 379 -23.85 -4.24 -4.57
CA LYS A 379 -24.07 -2.80 -4.76
C LYS A 379 -24.32 -2.07 -3.43
N PRO A 380 -23.39 -2.17 -2.46
CA PRO A 380 -23.58 -1.49 -1.18
C PRO A 380 -23.54 0.03 -1.36
N LYS A 381 -24.00 0.79 -0.37
CA LYS A 381 -23.75 2.25 -0.32
C LYS A 381 -22.30 2.55 0.02
N SER A 382 -21.66 1.67 0.77
CA SER A 382 -20.27 1.85 1.20
C SER A 382 -19.54 0.56 1.53
N PHE A 383 -18.22 0.65 1.66
CA PHE A 383 -17.37 -0.44 2.11
C PHE A 383 -16.09 0.07 2.76
N ASN A 384 -15.34 -0.80 3.43
CA ASN A 384 -14.01 -0.52 3.95
C ASN A 384 -13.11 -1.75 3.83
N PHE A 385 -11.79 -1.53 3.79
CA PHE A 385 -10.77 -2.56 3.98
C PHE A 385 -10.03 -2.32 5.29
N SER A 386 -10.23 -3.21 6.27
CA SER A 386 -9.71 -2.99 7.61
C SER A 386 -8.93 -4.19 8.14
N CYS A 387 -7.69 -3.92 8.48
CA CYS A 387 -6.92 -4.69 9.45
C CYS A 387 -6.91 -3.94 10.79
N LYS A 388 -5.97 -4.29 11.69
CA LYS A 388 -5.82 -3.64 12.99
C LYS A 388 -5.89 -2.11 12.93
N ASP A 389 -5.10 -1.49 12.06
CA ASP A 389 -5.01 -0.03 11.91
C ASP A 389 -5.50 0.47 10.53
N ALA A 390 -5.93 -0.43 9.65
CA ALA A 390 -6.23 -0.15 8.23
C ALA A 390 -5.11 0.63 7.50
N ILE A 391 -3.86 0.22 7.73
CA ILE A 391 -2.67 0.76 7.07
C ILE A 391 -1.99 -0.25 6.16
N ASP A 392 -1.35 -1.32 6.66
CA ASP A 392 -0.54 -2.18 5.79
C ASP A 392 -1.42 -3.13 4.96
N ARG A 393 -2.08 -4.09 5.62
CA ARG A 393 -3.03 -5.03 4.99
C ARG A 393 -4.25 -4.33 4.35
N GLY A 394 -4.72 -3.26 5.00
CA GLY A 394 -5.84 -2.45 4.51
C GLY A 394 -5.46 -1.62 3.27
N ALA A 395 -4.32 -0.92 3.27
CA ALA A 395 -3.87 -0.19 2.09
C ALA A 395 -3.47 -1.13 0.95
N LEU A 396 -2.94 -2.33 1.23
CA LEU A 396 -2.72 -3.34 0.19
C LEU A 396 -4.00 -3.67 -0.55
N SER A 397 -5.07 -3.96 0.18
CA SER A 397 -6.36 -4.35 -0.42
C SER A 397 -6.98 -3.16 -1.18
N SER A 398 -7.07 -2.01 -0.53
CA SER A 398 -7.62 -0.78 -1.10
C SER A 398 -6.86 -0.32 -2.35
N THR A 399 -5.55 -0.18 -2.25
CA THR A 399 -4.73 0.38 -3.33
C THR A 399 -4.71 -0.55 -4.55
N TYR A 400 -4.57 -1.86 -4.33
CA TYR A 400 -4.57 -2.81 -5.44
C TYR A 400 -5.93 -2.85 -6.15
N TYR A 401 -7.03 -2.89 -5.39
CA TYR A 401 -8.39 -2.85 -5.94
C TYR A 401 -8.59 -1.62 -6.82
N ASN A 402 -8.35 -0.43 -6.25
CA ASN A 402 -8.59 0.85 -6.93
C ASN A 402 -7.67 1.04 -8.15
N LEU A 403 -6.40 0.60 -8.09
CA LEU A 403 -5.49 0.63 -9.25
C LEU A 403 -6.04 -0.19 -10.41
N ILE A 404 -6.27 -1.49 -10.20
CA ILE A 404 -6.71 -2.39 -11.29
C ILE A 404 -8.10 -1.99 -11.78
N ARG A 405 -9.00 -1.56 -10.88
CA ARG A 405 -10.32 -1.06 -11.25
C ARG A 405 -10.22 0.15 -12.18
N SER A 406 -9.40 1.14 -11.81
CA SER A 406 -9.23 2.36 -12.61
C SER A 406 -8.59 2.08 -13.97
N PHE A 407 -7.73 1.06 -14.08
CA PHE A 407 -7.11 0.67 -15.34
C PHE A 407 -8.09 0.07 -16.34
N ASN A 408 -9.26 -0.37 -15.88
CA ASN A 408 -10.35 -0.83 -16.74
C ASN A 408 -11.32 0.31 -17.12
N LEU A 409 -11.01 1.55 -16.75
CA LEU A 409 -11.79 2.75 -17.04
C LEU A 409 -10.97 3.74 -17.89
N GLU A 410 -11.63 4.77 -18.39
CA GLU A 410 -11.03 5.81 -19.25
C GLU A 410 -10.07 6.75 -18.51
N HIS A 411 -10.33 6.95 -17.21
CA HIS A 411 -9.55 7.82 -16.33
C HIS A 411 -8.88 6.98 -15.23
N PRO A 412 -7.74 6.32 -15.52
CA PRO A 412 -7.01 5.58 -14.51
C PRO A 412 -6.43 6.52 -13.46
N ILE A 413 -6.19 6.00 -12.25
CA ILE A 413 -5.51 6.78 -11.20
C ILE A 413 -4.10 7.16 -11.63
N THR A 414 -3.64 8.32 -11.15
CA THR A 414 -2.28 8.80 -11.38
C THR A 414 -1.26 8.03 -10.54
N LYS A 415 0.01 8.12 -10.92
CA LYS A 415 1.13 7.59 -10.12
C LYS A 415 1.10 8.19 -8.72
N GLU A 416 0.87 9.50 -8.63
CA GLU A 416 0.94 10.24 -7.38
C GLU A 416 -0.18 9.83 -6.42
N GLU A 417 -1.39 9.63 -6.96
CA GLU A 417 -2.54 9.13 -6.22
C GLU A 417 -2.31 7.71 -5.70
N PHE A 418 -1.75 6.82 -6.54
CA PHE A 418 -1.38 5.47 -6.15
C PHE A 418 -0.33 5.45 -5.03
N GLU A 419 0.71 6.27 -5.14
CA GLU A 419 1.77 6.38 -4.13
C GLU A 419 1.23 6.87 -2.77
N ARG A 420 0.38 7.92 -2.78
CA ARG A 420 -0.29 8.37 -1.56
C ARG A 420 -1.18 7.27 -0.98
N SER A 421 -1.93 6.55 -1.81
CA SER A 421 -2.82 5.50 -1.31
C SER A 421 -2.06 4.33 -0.65
N LEU A 422 -0.81 4.07 -1.06
CA LEU A 422 0.10 3.10 -0.44
C LEU A 422 0.57 3.54 0.96
N ASP A 423 1.13 4.75 1.08
CA ASP A 423 1.93 5.13 2.25
C ASP A 423 1.26 6.13 3.19
N ALA A 424 0.39 7.02 2.71
CA ALA A 424 -0.27 8.04 3.54
C ALA A 424 -1.00 7.43 4.76
N PRO A 425 -1.73 6.30 4.64
CA PRO A 425 -2.35 5.68 5.80
C PRO A 425 -1.35 5.33 6.90
N ALA A 426 -0.22 4.72 6.53
CA ALA A 426 0.82 4.29 7.47
C ALA A 426 1.59 5.48 8.06
N ALA A 427 1.85 6.52 7.25
CA ALA A 427 2.52 7.73 7.71
C ALA A 427 1.68 8.43 8.79
N ASN A 428 0.39 8.63 8.52
CA ASN A 428 -0.53 9.34 9.41
C ASN A 428 -0.80 8.59 10.73
N VAL A 429 -0.71 7.25 10.75
CA VAL A 429 -1.03 6.45 11.96
C VAL A 429 0.20 5.95 12.71
N LYS A 430 1.29 5.61 12.01
CA LYS A 430 2.49 4.97 12.59
C LYS A 430 3.79 5.71 12.30
N GLY A 431 3.75 6.88 11.66
CA GLY A 431 4.95 7.69 11.42
C GLY A 431 5.96 7.02 10.46
N ARG A 432 5.50 6.16 9.55
CA ARG A 432 6.33 5.40 8.60
C ARG A 432 5.58 5.08 7.31
N GLY A 433 6.28 4.76 6.24
CA GLY A 433 5.65 4.15 5.05
C GLY A 433 5.11 2.74 5.32
N MET A 434 4.44 2.16 4.32
CA MET A 434 4.00 0.77 4.38
C MET A 434 5.19 -0.17 4.56
N ASN A 435 4.97 -1.28 5.28
CA ASN A 435 6.02 -2.27 5.57
C ASN A 435 6.21 -3.27 4.40
N PHE A 436 6.50 -4.55 4.70
CA PHE A 436 6.71 -5.59 3.69
C PHE A 436 5.54 -5.79 2.72
N HIS A 437 4.32 -5.35 3.04
CA HIS A 437 3.17 -5.44 2.12
C HIS A 437 3.41 -4.70 0.80
N ARG A 438 4.30 -3.68 0.78
CA ARG A 438 4.76 -3.05 -0.47
C ARG A 438 5.41 -4.05 -1.42
N LYS A 439 6.11 -5.07 -0.90
CA LYS A 439 6.74 -6.14 -1.70
C LYS A 439 5.71 -7.10 -2.29
N ILE A 440 4.63 -7.38 -1.57
CA ILE A 440 3.52 -8.21 -2.07
C ILE A 440 2.81 -7.51 -3.23
N ILE A 441 2.48 -6.22 -3.06
CA ILE A 441 1.90 -5.39 -4.14
C ILE A 441 2.88 -5.33 -5.32
N TRP A 442 4.15 -5.04 -5.05
CA TRP A 442 5.17 -4.99 -6.09
C TRP A 442 5.24 -6.31 -6.87
N ASN A 443 5.18 -7.46 -6.18
CA ASN A 443 5.24 -8.77 -6.83
C ASN A 443 4.03 -9.01 -7.74
N ALA A 444 2.82 -8.72 -7.24
CA ALA A 444 1.59 -8.83 -8.02
C ALA A 444 1.60 -7.89 -9.25
N LEU A 445 2.12 -6.68 -9.09
CA LEU A 445 2.27 -5.72 -10.20
C LEU A 445 3.40 -6.10 -11.15
N ASN A 446 4.48 -6.72 -10.67
CA ASN A 446 5.57 -7.17 -11.53
C ASN A 446 5.09 -8.23 -12.52
N ILE A 447 4.34 -9.22 -12.04
CA ILE A 447 3.76 -10.27 -12.91
C ILE A 447 2.72 -9.65 -13.86
N TYR A 448 1.82 -8.80 -13.34
CA TYR A 448 0.81 -8.10 -14.15
C TYR A 448 1.44 -7.25 -15.26
N VAL A 449 2.45 -6.44 -14.95
CA VAL A 449 3.13 -5.60 -15.95
C VAL A 449 3.83 -6.44 -17.00
N ASN A 450 4.43 -7.57 -16.63
CA ASN A 450 5.06 -8.46 -17.62
C ASN A 450 4.04 -9.08 -18.57
N ALA A 451 2.87 -9.47 -18.05
CA ALA A 451 1.79 -10.03 -18.85
C ALA A 451 1.15 -8.99 -19.79
N ASN A 452 1.05 -7.73 -19.34
CA ASN A 452 0.32 -6.67 -20.05
C ASN A 452 1.25 -5.59 -20.63
N TYR A 453 2.54 -5.89 -20.78
CA TYR A 453 3.55 -4.90 -21.11
C TYR A 453 3.26 -4.12 -22.39
N SER A 454 2.87 -4.82 -23.46
CA SER A 454 2.59 -4.22 -24.78
C SER A 454 1.42 -3.24 -24.76
N GLN A 455 0.41 -3.50 -23.91
CA GLN A 455 -0.75 -2.62 -23.74
C GLN A 455 -0.40 -1.44 -22.82
N LEU A 456 0.37 -1.68 -21.76
CA LEU A 456 0.73 -0.63 -20.80
C LEU A 456 1.67 0.40 -21.42
N ILE A 457 2.68 -0.05 -22.18
CA ILE A 457 3.69 0.87 -22.74
C ILE A 457 3.14 1.78 -23.84
N THR A 458 2.06 1.38 -24.52
CA THR A 458 1.43 2.20 -25.56
C THR A 458 0.37 3.14 -24.99
N HIS A 459 0.02 3.00 -23.70
CA HIS A 459 -1.02 3.77 -23.06
C HIS A 459 -0.42 4.82 -22.11
N GLU A 460 -0.37 6.07 -22.55
CA GLU A 460 0.24 7.22 -21.84
C GLU A 460 -0.16 7.30 -20.35
N LYS A 461 -1.46 7.21 -20.04
CA LYS A 461 -1.95 7.31 -18.64
C LYS A 461 -1.68 6.09 -17.75
N LYS A 462 -1.15 4.99 -18.29
CA LYS A 462 -0.93 3.71 -17.57
C LYS A 462 0.54 3.27 -17.59
N SER A 463 1.33 3.78 -18.54
CA SER A 463 2.73 3.39 -18.76
C SER A 463 3.62 3.70 -17.55
N TRP A 464 3.27 4.69 -16.73
CA TRP A 464 3.97 5.02 -15.48
C TRP A 464 4.12 3.81 -14.54
N LEU A 465 3.20 2.84 -14.58
CA LEU A 465 3.26 1.64 -13.72
C LEU A 465 4.50 0.78 -14.01
N ILE A 466 4.96 0.75 -15.28
CA ILE A 466 6.19 0.05 -15.67
C ILE A 466 7.38 0.68 -14.93
N TYR A 467 7.47 2.00 -14.98
CA TYR A 467 8.56 2.75 -14.34
C TYR A 467 8.49 2.65 -12.81
N TRP A 468 7.30 2.78 -12.21
CA TRP A 468 7.12 2.63 -10.77
C TRP A 468 7.59 1.25 -10.29
N ARG A 469 7.21 0.17 -11.00
CA ARG A 469 7.67 -1.19 -10.70
C ARG A 469 9.19 -1.27 -10.74
N ASP A 470 9.81 -0.72 -11.77
CA ASP A 470 11.26 -0.82 -11.94
C ASP A 470 12.01 -0.08 -10.83
N MET A 471 11.57 1.14 -10.46
CA MET A 471 12.18 1.93 -9.38
C MET A 471 12.00 1.32 -7.99
N ASN A 472 10.88 0.62 -7.77
CA ASN A 472 10.56 -0.03 -6.50
C ASN A 472 11.02 -1.50 -6.42
N CYS A 473 11.83 -1.97 -7.39
CA CYS A 473 12.28 -3.35 -7.46
C CYS A 473 13.06 -3.79 -6.21
N PRO A 474 12.63 -4.88 -5.52
CA PRO A 474 13.41 -5.50 -4.47
C PRO A 474 14.78 -5.97 -4.99
N GLN A 475 15.82 -5.84 -4.16
CA GLN A 475 17.18 -6.22 -4.53
C GLN A 475 17.28 -7.65 -5.08
N ILE A 476 16.58 -8.60 -4.43
CA ILE A 476 16.59 -10.01 -4.81
C ILE A 476 15.97 -10.27 -6.19
N ARG A 477 15.07 -9.40 -6.66
CA ARG A 477 14.38 -9.51 -7.96
C ARG A 477 15.04 -8.71 -9.08
N THR A 478 16.07 -7.92 -8.76
CA THR A 478 16.70 -7.00 -9.72
C THR A 478 17.31 -7.72 -10.93
N GLU A 479 17.95 -8.87 -10.73
CA GLU A 479 18.60 -9.62 -11.81
C GLU A 479 17.60 -10.10 -12.88
N GLU A 480 16.49 -10.68 -12.43
CA GLU A 480 15.43 -11.19 -13.30
C GLU A 480 14.77 -10.04 -14.06
N LEU A 481 14.41 -8.97 -13.34
CA LEU A 481 13.76 -7.81 -13.95
C LEU A 481 14.68 -7.10 -14.95
N LEU A 482 15.97 -6.94 -14.64
CA LEU A 482 16.94 -6.30 -15.54
C LEU A 482 16.99 -7.02 -16.90
N LYS A 483 17.03 -8.36 -16.92
CA LYS A 483 17.01 -9.14 -18.18
C LYS A 483 15.76 -8.85 -19.00
N ILE A 484 14.60 -8.81 -18.35
CA ILE A 484 13.32 -8.52 -19.01
C ILE A 484 13.34 -7.11 -19.59
N ARG A 485 13.77 -6.11 -18.80
CA ARG A 485 13.81 -4.70 -19.22
C ARG A 485 14.81 -4.42 -20.34
N ILE A 486 15.96 -5.09 -20.35
CA ILE A 486 16.93 -5.00 -21.45
C ILE A 486 16.26 -5.42 -22.76
N LYS A 487 15.62 -6.60 -22.77
CA LYS A 487 14.93 -7.11 -23.96
C LYS A 487 13.81 -6.18 -24.41
N GLN A 488 12.97 -5.74 -23.47
CA GLN A 488 11.83 -4.87 -23.75
C GLN A 488 12.26 -3.51 -24.32
N THR A 489 13.29 -2.87 -23.76
CA THR A 489 13.74 -1.55 -24.22
C THR A 489 14.43 -1.62 -25.58
N ILE A 490 15.17 -2.71 -25.87
CA ILE A 490 15.69 -2.96 -27.21
C ILE A 490 14.56 -3.12 -28.24
N GLN A 491 13.48 -3.81 -27.87
CA GLN A 491 12.30 -3.92 -28.73
C GLN A 491 11.65 -2.55 -28.99
N GLN A 492 11.56 -1.68 -27.99
CA GLN A 492 11.09 -0.29 -28.18
C GLN A 492 11.98 0.47 -29.17
N LEU A 493 13.31 0.40 -29.00
CA LEU A 493 14.26 1.05 -29.90
C LEU A 493 14.12 0.55 -31.33
N HIS A 494 13.95 -0.76 -31.53
CA HIS A 494 13.73 -1.31 -32.87
C HIS A 494 12.41 -0.85 -33.50
N ALA A 495 11.37 -0.63 -32.69
CA ALA A 495 10.05 -0.16 -33.11
C ALA A 495 9.98 1.36 -33.38
N LEU A 496 11.05 2.12 -33.13
CA LEU A 496 11.10 3.53 -33.46
C LEU A 496 10.94 3.77 -34.97
N PRO A 497 10.25 4.84 -35.37
CA PRO A 497 10.07 5.19 -36.77
C PRO A 497 11.40 5.65 -37.41
N LYS A 498 11.47 5.63 -38.74
CA LYS A 498 12.73 5.85 -39.50
C LYS A 498 13.35 7.23 -39.27
N ASP A 499 12.53 8.24 -39.01
CA ASP A 499 12.95 9.61 -38.68
C ASP A 499 13.64 9.72 -37.31
N LYS A 500 13.53 8.70 -36.45
CA LYS A 500 14.24 8.61 -35.15
C LYS A 500 15.46 7.69 -35.21
N ASN A 501 16.13 7.59 -36.37
CA ASN A 501 17.25 6.67 -36.56
C ASN A 501 18.45 6.97 -35.66
N ASP A 502 18.68 8.24 -35.32
CA ASP A 502 19.80 8.64 -34.44
C ASP A 502 19.56 8.20 -33.00
N ILE A 503 18.33 8.36 -32.49
CA ILE A 503 17.89 7.84 -31.19
C ILE A 503 18.02 6.31 -31.17
N LYS A 504 17.55 5.65 -32.24
CA LYS A 504 17.64 4.18 -32.37
C LYS A 504 19.08 3.69 -32.34
N THR A 505 19.96 4.28 -33.15
CA THR A 505 21.37 3.88 -33.25
C THR A 505 22.10 4.12 -31.94
N THR A 506 21.93 5.29 -31.34
CA THR A 506 22.56 5.66 -30.06
C THR A 506 22.05 4.78 -28.92
N GLY A 507 20.73 4.53 -28.87
CA GLY A 507 20.13 3.66 -27.87
C GLY A 507 20.59 2.21 -28.01
N LEU A 508 20.71 1.67 -29.24
CA LEU A 508 21.20 0.30 -29.42
C LEU A 508 22.66 0.16 -28.99
N LEU A 509 23.52 1.15 -29.29
CA LEU A 509 24.90 1.19 -28.83
C LEU A 509 24.98 1.19 -27.29
N LEU A 510 24.21 2.07 -26.63
CA LEU A 510 24.10 2.11 -25.17
C LEU A 510 23.74 0.73 -24.60
N PHE A 511 22.78 0.04 -25.21
CA PHE A 511 22.30 -1.25 -24.73
C PHE A 511 23.29 -2.41 -24.98
N ASP A 512 24.18 -2.30 -25.96
CA ASP A 512 25.29 -3.24 -26.11
C ASP A 512 26.30 -3.10 -24.97
N THR A 513 26.60 -1.87 -24.54
CA THR A 513 27.41 -1.62 -23.33
C THR A 513 26.72 -2.14 -22.06
N VAL A 514 25.40 -1.89 -21.90
CA VAL A 514 24.62 -2.41 -20.77
C VAL A 514 24.65 -3.95 -20.73
N LYS A 515 24.49 -4.63 -21.87
CA LYS A 515 24.59 -6.10 -21.95
C LYS A 515 25.98 -6.60 -21.56
N GLY A 516 27.04 -5.94 -22.03
CA GLY A 516 28.42 -6.26 -21.68
C GLY A 516 28.64 -6.21 -20.16
N LEU A 517 28.25 -5.08 -19.55
CA LEU A 517 28.32 -4.87 -18.09
C LEU A 517 27.47 -5.88 -17.30
N HIS A 518 26.29 -6.26 -17.82
CA HIS A 518 25.44 -7.27 -17.20
C HIS A 518 26.07 -8.68 -17.26
N ALA A 519 26.63 -9.07 -18.41
CA ALA A 519 27.26 -10.38 -18.62
C ALA A 519 28.51 -10.58 -17.75
N GLN A 520 29.28 -9.52 -17.51
CA GLN A 520 30.48 -9.51 -16.67
C GLN A 520 30.19 -9.65 -15.16
N LYS A 521 28.91 -9.75 -14.75
CA LYS A 521 28.47 -9.84 -13.34
C LYS A 521 29.08 -8.75 -12.45
N VAL A 522 29.22 -7.55 -13.00
CA VAL A 522 29.74 -6.39 -12.27
C VAL A 522 28.78 -6.03 -11.13
N GLY A 523 29.29 -5.68 -9.95
CA GLY A 523 28.47 -5.09 -8.90
C GLY A 523 27.79 -3.83 -9.43
N GLY A 524 26.46 -3.77 -9.44
CA GLY A 524 25.74 -2.65 -10.05
C GLY A 524 24.41 -2.96 -10.75
N LYS A 525 23.88 -4.18 -10.67
CA LYS A 525 22.61 -4.56 -11.32
C LYS A 525 21.45 -3.59 -11.07
N ARG A 526 21.36 -3.03 -9.86
CA ARG A 526 20.36 -2.01 -9.49
C ARG A 526 20.54 -0.70 -10.24
N LEU A 527 21.81 -0.31 -10.46
CA LEU A 527 22.18 0.85 -11.25
C LEU A 527 21.87 0.63 -12.72
N LEU A 528 22.22 -0.54 -13.27
CA LEU A 528 21.87 -0.90 -14.65
C LEU A 528 20.35 -0.95 -14.87
N LEU A 529 19.59 -1.48 -13.90
CA LEU A 529 18.13 -1.43 -13.96
C LEU A 529 17.62 0.01 -14.01
N GLU A 530 18.20 0.91 -13.22
CA GLU A 530 17.85 2.33 -13.27
C GLU A 530 18.15 2.94 -14.64
N VAL A 531 19.35 2.68 -15.19
CA VAL A 531 19.76 3.16 -16.53
C VAL A 531 18.79 2.70 -17.61
N VAL A 532 18.47 1.39 -17.63
CA VAL A 532 17.54 0.81 -18.61
C VAL A 532 16.15 1.42 -18.47
N SER A 533 15.67 1.57 -17.24
CA SER A 533 14.31 2.05 -16.95
C SER A 533 14.16 3.53 -17.32
N ARG A 534 15.12 4.38 -16.97
CA ARG A 534 15.09 5.80 -17.36
C ARG A 534 15.31 6.01 -18.85
N THR A 535 16.08 5.14 -19.51
CA THR A 535 16.21 5.20 -20.98
C THR A 535 14.87 4.88 -21.63
N SER A 536 14.17 3.85 -21.14
CA SER A 536 12.81 3.53 -21.59
C SER A 536 11.79 4.62 -21.27
N GLU A 537 11.94 5.34 -20.15
CA GLU A 537 11.09 6.48 -19.79
C GLU A 537 11.31 7.64 -20.76
N LEU A 538 12.55 8.02 -21.05
CA LEU A 538 12.88 9.08 -22.01
C LEU A 538 12.35 8.79 -23.43
N LEU A 539 12.33 7.52 -23.85
CA LEU A 539 11.77 7.13 -25.14
C LEU A 539 10.26 7.38 -25.25
N HIS A 540 9.55 7.38 -24.12
CA HIS A 540 8.09 7.45 -24.08
C HIS A 540 7.58 8.81 -23.61
N THR A 541 8.21 9.39 -22.60
CA THR A 541 7.84 10.64 -21.93
C THR A 541 9.10 11.46 -21.67
N SER A 542 9.54 12.20 -22.69
CA SER A 542 10.65 13.15 -22.56
C SER A 542 10.12 14.45 -21.95
N SER A 543 10.54 14.75 -20.72
CA SER A 543 10.26 15.98 -20.00
C SER A 543 11.56 16.56 -19.46
N GLU A 544 11.61 17.84 -19.15
CA GLU A 544 12.79 18.47 -18.54
C GLU A 544 13.23 17.73 -17.27
N GLU A 545 12.27 17.34 -16.42
CA GLU A 545 12.54 16.58 -15.20
C GLU A 545 13.13 15.19 -15.49
N SER A 546 12.59 14.46 -16.49
CA SER A 546 13.11 13.13 -16.83
C SER A 546 14.52 13.21 -17.44
N ILE A 547 14.80 14.25 -18.24
CA ILE A 547 16.14 14.55 -18.78
C ILE A 547 17.12 14.91 -17.65
N GLU A 548 16.73 15.79 -16.72
CA GLU A 548 17.60 16.19 -15.60
C GLU A 548 17.97 14.99 -14.73
N LYS A 549 16.99 14.15 -14.38
CA LYS A 549 17.23 12.93 -13.60
C LYS A 549 18.11 11.93 -14.37
N TYR A 550 17.95 11.83 -15.68
CA TYR A 550 18.78 10.98 -16.54
C TYR A 550 20.24 11.44 -16.57
N ASN A 551 20.47 12.74 -16.76
CA ASN A 551 21.80 13.35 -16.76
C ASN A 551 22.47 13.21 -15.39
N ARG A 552 21.71 13.39 -14.29
CA ARG A 552 22.20 13.14 -12.93
C ARG A 552 22.64 11.70 -12.75
N LEU A 553 21.84 10.73 -13.21
CA LEU A 553 22.21 9.31 -13.18
C LEU A 553 23.48 9.03 -13.99
N ALA A 554 23.59 9.61 -15.19
CA ALA A 554 24.79 9.46 -16.00
C ALA A 554 26.03 9.94 -15.21
N ASN A 555 25.96 11.12 -14.59
CA ASN A 555 27.06 11.67 -13.79
C ASN A 555 27.42 10.79 -12.57
N GLU A 556 26.43 10.12 -11.95
CA GLU A 556 26.67 9.16 -10.86
C GLU A 556 27.41 7.89 -11.29
N LEU A 557 27.46 7.57 -12.58
CA LEU A 557 28.25 6.44 -13.10
C LEU A 557 29.76 6.71 -13.07
N LYS A 558 30.18 7.97 -13.03
CA LYS A 558 31.58 8.37 -13.02
C LYS A 558 32.24 7.93 -11.71
N VAL A 559 33.24 7.05 -11.82
CA VAL A 559 34.02 6.59 -10.67
C VAL A 559 35.24 7.51 -10.51
N ASN A 560 35.23 8.36 -9.49
CA ASN A 560 36.39 9.17 -9.16
C ASN A 560 37.43 8.31 -8.45
N HIS A 561 38.68 8.34 -8.91
CA HIS A 561 39.80 7.55 -8.38
C HIS A 561 39.57 6.02 -8.36
N PRO A 562 39.45 5.35 -9.53
CA PRO A 562 39.17 3.91 -9.62
C PRO A 562 40.15 3.02 -8.86
N SER A 563 41.43 3.41 -8.79
CA SER A 563 42.48 2.69 -8.07
C SER A 563 42.19 2.56 -6.56
N LEU A 564 41.57 3.57 -5.94
CA LEU A 564 41.20 3.53 -4.52
C LEU A 564 40.07 2.52 -4.25
N TYR A 565 39.13 2.37 -5.19
CA TYR A 565 38.07 1.34 -5.10
C TYR A 565 38.64 -0.07 -5.26
N VAL A 566 39.63 -0.26 -6.14
CA VAL A 566 40.34 -1.55 -6.28
C VAL A 566 41.06 -1.89 -4.97
N ILE A 567 41.84 -0.96 -4.41
CA ILE A 567 42.61 -1.17 -3.19
C ILE A 567 41.68 -1.42 -1.99
N GLY A 568 40.68 -0.56 -1.79
CA GLY A 568 39.71 -0.71 -0.70
C GLY A 568 38.93 -2.02 -0.77
N GLY A 569 38.50 -2.43 -1.96
CA GLY A 569 37.83 -3.71 -2.16
C GLY A 569 38.71 -4.93 -1.88
N ILE A 570 39.99 -4.90 -2.28
CA ILE A 570 40.96 -5.95 -1.95
C ILE A 570 41.17 -6.04 -0.43
N MET A 571 41.26 -4.90 0.26
CA MET A 571 41.38 -4.86 1.72
C MET A 571 40.14 -5.45 2.41
N GLU A 572 38.94 -5.16 1.91
CA GLU A 572 37.69 -5.75 2.43
C GLU A 572 37.63 -7.27 2.20
N VAL A 573 38.05 -7.76 1.02
CA VAL A 573 38.13 -9.21 0.75
C VAL A 573 39.12 -9.87 1.70
N LEU A 574 40.31 -9.30 1.88
CA LEU A 574 41.33 -9.82 2.79
C LEU A 574 40.84 -9.85 4.23
N LEU A 575 40.20 -8.77 4.69
CA LEU A 575 39.60 -8.71 6.02
C LEU A 575 38.50 -9.76 6.19
N GLY A 576 37.67 -9.95 5.16
CA GLY A 576 36.61 -10.96 5.16
C GLY A 576 37.18 -12.39 5.23
N LEU A 577 38.24 -12.69 4.48
CA LEU A 577 38.92 -13.99 4.51
C LEU A 577 39.57 -14.27 5.86
N ILE A 578 40.22 -13.27 6.47
CA ILE A 578 40.81 -13.38 7.82
C ILE A 578 39.74 -13.68 8.86
N LEU A 579 38.57 -13.03 8.74
CA LEU A 579 37.45 -13.20 9.66
C LEU A 579 36.57 -14.42 9.33
N TYR A 580 36.78 -15.12 8.22
CA TYR A 580 35.91 -16.21 7.76
C TYR A 580 35.81 -17.38 8.74
N LEU A 581 36.95 -17.94 9.14
CA LEU A 581 37.00 -19.04 10.11
C LEU A 581 36.56 -18.60 11.52
N PRO A 582 37.06 -17.46 12.08
CA PRO A 582 36.63 -16.99 13.40
C PRO A 582 35.14 -16.65 13.48
N SER A 583 34.55 -16.18 12.38
CA SER A 583 33.14 -15.79 12.32
C SER A 583 32.20 -16.92 11.93
N LEU A 584 32.65 -18.19 11.82
CA LEU A 584 31.82 -19.30 11.34
C LEU A 584 31.12 -18.99 10.00
N GLY A 585 31.84 -18.34 9.08
CA GLY A 585 31.33 -17.99 7.75
C GLY A 585 30.50 -16.71 7.67
N TYR A 586 30.19 -16.04 8.79
CA TYR A 586 29.37 -14.80 8.79
C TYR A 586 30.03 -13.60 8.08
N SER A 587 31.34 -13.64 7.83
CA SER A 587 32.07 -12.62 7.05
C SER A 587 32.03 -12.83 5.52
N GLU A 588 31.30 -13.84 5.02
CA GLU A 588 31.06 -14.04 3.57
C GLU A 588 30.50 -12.77 2.90
N LYS A 589 29.58 -12.06 3.59
CA LYS A 589 29.04 -10.78 3.12
C LYS A 589 30.11 -9.70 2.93
N LEU A 590 31.17 -9.73 3.74
CA LEU A 590 32.29 -8.79 3.65
C LEU A 590 33.16 -9.10 2.42
N ILE A 591 33.35 -10.39 2.13
CA ILE A 591 34.06 -10.87 0.93
C ILE A 591 33.29 -10.50 -0.34
N GLU A 592 31.97 -10.72 -0.35
CA GLU A 592 31.10 -10.32 -1.46
C GLU A 592 31.12 -8.80 -1.67
N HIS A 593 31.11 -8.02 -0.58
CA HIS A 593 31.19 -6.56 -0.62
C HIS A 593 32.52 -6.11 -1.23
N GLY A 594 33.65 -6.57 -0.68
CA GLY A 594 34.99 -6.24 -1.19
C GLY A 594 35.19 -6.65 -2.65
N THR A 595 34.65 -7.79 -3.05
CA THR A 595 34.68 -8.23 -4.46
C THR A 595 33.88 -7.27 -5.35
N ALA A 596 32.71 -6.80 -4.92
CA ALA A 596 31.91 -5.83 -5.65
C ALA A 596 32.56 -4.43 -5.70
N THR A 597 33.21 -3.99 -4.62
CA THR A 597 33.98 -2.74 -4.52
C THR A 597 35.18 -2.78 -5.46
N THR A 598 35.92 -3.89 -5.49
CA THR A 598 37.07 -4.10 -6.39
C THR A 598 36.64 -4.05 -7.85
N LYS A 599 35.56 -4.76 -8.20
CA LYS A 599 34.97 -4.73 -9.55
C LYS A 599 34.51 -3.31 -9.93
N THR A 600 34.00 -2.52 -8.98
CA THR A 600 33.61 -1.13 -9.25
C THR A 600 34.77 -0.28 -9.75
N GLY A 601 35.97 -0.43 -9.18
CA GLY A 601 37.17 0.24 -9.69
C GLY A 601 37.68 -0.35 -11.00
N PHE A 602 37.68 -1.68 -11.12
CA PHE A 602 38.15 -2.40 -12.31
C PHE A 602 37.36 -2.09 -13.58
N PHE A 603 36.03 -1.90 -13.46
CA PHE A 603 35.14 -1.59 -14.59
C PHE A 603 34.82 -0.08 -14.71
N SER A 604 35.74 0.78 -14.29
CA SER A 604 35.55 2.24 -14.34
C SER A 604 35.53 2.78 -15.78
N ASP A 605 36.29 2.19 -16.70
CA ASP A 605 36.29 2.57 -18.12
C ASP A 605 34.95 2.24 -18.79
N ASP A 606 34.40 1.04 -18.56
CA ASP A 606 33.09 0.65 -19.08
C ASP A 606 31.96 1.52 -18.50
N ARG A 607 32.06 1.94 -17.24
CA ARG A 607 31.11 2.89 -16.64
C ARG A 607 31.25 4.29 -17.21
N THR A 608 32.47 4.71 -17.55
CA THR A 608 32.73 5.99 -18.22
C THR A 608 32.18 5.97 -19.64
N LYS A 609 32.36 4.85 -20.36
CA LYS A 609 31.72 4.62 -21.66
C LYS A 609 30.19 4.69 -21.56
N LEU A 610 29.60 4.00 -20.58
CA LEU A 610 28.16 4.05 -20.33
C LEU A 610 27.67 5.47 -20.02
N ASN A 611 28.42 6.24 -19.22
CA ASN A 611 28.13 7.65 -18.95
C ASN A 611 28.08 8.48 -20.24
N ILE A 612 29.10 8.37 -21.10
CA ILE A 612 29.19 9.12 -22.36
C ILE A 612 28.02 8.76 -23.28
N GLU A 613 27.73 7.47 -23.43
CA GLU A 613 26.62 6.98 -24.26
C GLU A 613 25.27 7.44 -23.73
N MET A 614 25.07 7.50 -22.40
CA MET A 614 23.87 8.08 -21.80
C MET A 614 23.75 9.58 -22.12
N LEU A 615 24.80 10.37 -21.88
CA LEU A 615 24.73 11.81 -22.15
C LEU A 615 24.46 12.10 -23.64
N HIS A 616 25.06 11.31 -24.54
CA HIS A 616 24.76 11.39 -25.97
C HIS A 616 23.31 11.01 -26.26
N PHE A 617 22.81 9.92 -25.67
CA PHE A 617 21.40 9.51 -25.81
C PHE A 617 20.43 10.61 -25.37
N ALA A 618 20.70 11.27 -24.24
CA ALA A 618 19.88 12.38 -23.75
C ALA A 618 19.88 13.57 -24.73
N SER A 619 21.03 13.91 -25.32
CA SER A 619 21.14 15.01 -26.28
C SER A 619 20.31 14.79 -27.55
N VAL A 620 20.26 13.56 -28.07
CA VAL A 620 19.49 13.22 -29.28
C VAL A 620 18.00 12.93 -29.00
N SER A 621 17.66 12.65 -27.73
CA SER A 621 16.28 12.37 -27.29
C SER A 621 15.57 13.60 -26.70
N SER A 622 16.30 14.69 -26.48
CA SER A 622 15.71 15.96 -26.07
C SER A 622 14.88 16.50 -27.23
N PRO A 623 13.64 16.96 -27.01
CA PRO A 623 12.94 17.71 -28.03
C PRO A 623 13.83 18.91 -28.40
N LEU A 624 14.21 19.01 -29.67
CA LEU A 624 14.73 20.27 -30.21
C LEU A 624 13.66 21.31 -29.90
N GLU A 625 13.93 22.22 -28.97
CA GLU A 625 13.05 23.36 -28.75
C GLU A 625 12.82 24.04 -30.10
N VAL A 626 11.54 24.23 -30.37
CA VAL A 626 11.00 25.18 -31.32
C VAL A 626 11.76 26.50 -31.12
N LYS A 627 12.51 26.92 -32.13
CA LYS A 627 13.00 28.29 -32.24
C LYS A 627 11.84 29.27 -32.38
#